data_AF-A0AAP2CNE8-F1
#
_entry.id   AF-A0AAP2CNE8-F1
#
_cell.length_a   1.000
_cell.length_b   1.000
_cell.length_c   1.000
_cell.angle_alpha   90.00
_cell.angle_beta   90.00
_cell.angle_gamma   90.00
#
_symmetry.space_group_name_H-M   'P 1'
#
loop_
_entity.id
_entity.type
_entity.pdbx_description
1 polymer ?
#
loop_
_entity_poly.entity_id
_entity_poly.type
_entity_poly.pdbx_seq_one_letter_code
_entity_poly.pdbx_strand_id
1 'polypeptide(L)'
;MSCWYASACMVAYYRSPGPRQGLPAKWAANTGITLADFSSLAAAEGLKSLLTPAADLTENQLETILANNGPIWSAGFWDGVGHIVVLTGVDKGRVFINDPSPTVGAREESLAWYNAKLAKPGANVMMYMPA
;
A
#
# COMPACT_ATOMS: atom_id res chain seq x y z
N MET A 1 -5.02 15.20 -1.33
CA MET A 1 -4.86 14.12 -0.32
C MET A 1 -5.44 12.81 -0.87
N SER A 2 -4.81 12.22 -1.89
CA SER A 2 -5.41 11.16 -2.72
C SER A 2 -4.56 9.90 -2.86
N CYS A 3 -3.41 9.84 -2.17
CA CYS A 3 -2.47 8.71 -2.26
C CYS A 3 -3.12 7.37 -1.94
N TRP A 4 -4.06 7.35 -0.98
CA TRP A 4 -4.82 6.17 -0.60
C TRP A 4 -5.65 5.61 -1.77
N TYR A 5 -6.34 6.49 -2.51
CA TYR A 5 -7.21 6.10 -3.60
C TYR A 5 -6.40 5.72 -4.83
N ALA A 6 -5.40 6.53 -5.18
CA ALA A 6 -4.50 6.23 -6.29
C ALA A 6 -3.79 4.88 -6.10
N SER A 7 -3.32 4.58 -4.88
CA SER A 7 -2.71 3.29 -4.56
C SER A 7 -3.71 2.14 -4.60
N ALA A 8 -4.96 2.36 -4.15
CA ALA A 8 -6.02 1.35 -4.27
C ALA A 8 -6.30 1.04 -5.76
N CYS A 9 -6.37 2.06 -6.61
CA CYS A 9 -6.48 1.88 -8.06
C CYS A 9 -5.32 1.07 -8.64
N MET A 10 -4.07 1.36 -8.26
CA MET A 10 -2.88 0.65 -8.74
C MET A 10 -2.93 -0.85 -8.41
N VAL A 11 -3.20 -1.23 -7.16
CA VAL A 11 -3.28 -2.65 -6.78
C VAL A 11 -4.48 -3.36 -7.40
N ALA A 12 -5.60 -2.65 -7.57
CA ALA A 12 -6.80 -3.22 -8.15
C ALA A 12 -6.69 -3.40 -9.67
N TYR A 13 -6.09 -2.43 -10.40
CA TYR A 13 -5.88 -2.52 -11.84
C TYR A 13 -4.84 -3.55 -12.26
N TYR A 14 -3.95 -3.95 -11.35
CA TYR A 14 -3.12 -5.13 -11.57
C TYR A 14 -3.96 -6.40 -11.81
N ARG A 15 -5.17 -6.48 -11.23
CA ARG A 15 -6.07 -7.64 -11.38
C ARG A 15 -7.13 -7.44 -12.45
N SER A 16 -7.85 -6.32 -12.43
CA SER A 16 -8.93 -6.07 -13.38
C SER A 16 -9.15 -4.57 -13.59
N PRO A 17 -9.38 -4.11 -14.83
CA PRO A 17 -9.88 -2.75 -15.07
C PRO A 17 -11.30 -2.58 -14.52
N GLY A 18 -11.75 -1.33 -14.38
CA GLY A 18 -13.12 -1.02 -13.96
C GLY A 18 -13.23 0.21 -13.05
N PRO A 19 -14.45 0.70 -12.80
CA PRO A 19 -14.67 1.78 -11.86
C PRO A 19 -14.19 1.39 -10.45
N ARG A 20 -13.81 2.40 -9.68
CA ARG A 20 -13.36 2.29 -8.28
C ARG A 20 -14.29 3.10 -7.40
N GLN A 21 -14.66 2.55 -6.25
CA GLN A 21 -15.67 3.13 -5.36
C GLN A 21 -15.01 4.12 -4.40
N GLY A 22 -13.87 3.73 -3.84
CA GLY A 22 -13.09 4.42 -2.85
C GLY A 22 -13.92 4.74 -1.62
N LEU A 23 -13.74 5.96 -1.12
CA LEU A 23 -14.53 6.55 -0.06
C LEU A 23 -15.06 7.89 -0.56
N PRO A 24 -16.26 7.94 -1.20
CA PRO A 24 -16.75 9.13 -1.90
C PRO A 24 -16.79 10.39 -1.05
N ALA A 25 -17.19 10.28 0.22
CA ALA A 25 -17.22 11.41 1.14
C ALA A 25 -15.82 11.98 1.44
N LYS A 26 -14.81 11.11 1.62
CA LYS A 26 -13.42 11.51 1.87
C LYS A 26 -12.80 12.13 0.63
N TRP A 27 -13.08 11.54 -0.54
CA TRP A 27 -12.68 12.05 -1.84
C TRP A 27 -13.26 13.44 -2.11
N ALA A 28 -14.57 13.60 -1.97
CA ALA A 28 -15.25 14.88 -2.19
C ALA A 28 -14.76 15.98 -1.23
N ALA A 29 -14.43 15.62 0.01
CA ALA A 29 -13.85 16.53 0.99
C ALA A 29 -12.37 16.85 0.76
N ASN A 30 -11.69 16.20 -0.21
CA ASN A 30 -10.25 16.28 -0.44
C ASN A 30 -9.41 16.03 0.83
N THR A 31 -9.81 15.05 1.62
CA THR A 31 -9.16 14.69 2.89
C THR A 31 -8.39 13.38 2.79
N GLY A 32 -7.38 13.23 3.64
CA GLY A 32 -6.72 11.94 3.84
C GLY A 32 -7.64 10.97 4.57
N ILE A 33 -7.16 9.74 4.72
CA ILE A 33 -7.87 8.69 5.44
C ILE A 33 -7.09 8.30 6.70
N THR A 34 -7.82 7.87 7.72
CA THR A 34 -7.28 7.42 9.01
C THR A 34 -7.18 5.89 9.05
N LEU A 35 -6.52 5.33 10.07
CA LEU A 35 -6.48 3.88 10.26
C LEU A 35 -7.88 3.25 10.33
N ALA A 36 -8.87 3.93 10.91
CA ALA A 36 -10.25 3.46 10.95
C ALA A 36 -10.91 3.40 9.57
N ASP A 37 -10.53 4.31 8.67
CA ASP A 37 -11.03 4.35 7.29
C ASP A 37 -10.44 3.22 6.43
N PHE A 38 -9.31 2.61 6.82
CA PHE A 38 -8.65 1.57 6.02
C PHE A 38 -9.55 0.34 5.85
N SER A 39 -10.25 -0.08 6.90
CA SER A 39 -11.22 -1.18 6.84
C SER A 39 -12.38 -0.87 5.89
N SER A 40 -12.89 0.36 5.92
CA SER A 40 -13.96 0.82 5.02
C SER A 40 -13.49 0.85 3.58
N LEU A 41 -12.25 1.32 3.33
CA LEU A 41 -11.64 1.29 2.00
C LEU A 41 -11.47 -0.14 1.51
N ALA A 42 -10.95 -1.03 2.35
CA ALA A 42 -10.75 -2.43 2.01
C ALA A 42 -12.06 -3.11 1.60
N ALA A 43 -13.13 -2.87 2.37
CA ALA A 43 -14.46 -3.39 2.06
C ALA A 43 -15.02 -2.81 0.75
N ALA A 44 -14.89 -1.50 0.52
CA ALA A 44 -15.41 -0.83 -0.68
C ALA A 44 -14.67 -1.25 -1.96
N GLU A 45 -13.37 -1.53 -1.87
CA GLU A 45 -12.52 -1.91 -2.99
C GLU A 45 -12.27 -3.42 -3.10
N GLY A 46 -12.83 -4.23 -2.19
CA GLY A 46 -12.59 -5.68 -2.18
C GLY A 46 -11.14 -6.09 -1.83
N LEU A 47 -10.37 -5.20 -1.21
CA LEU A 47 -9.00 -5.48 -0.80
C LEU A 47 -8.97 -6.39 0.43
N LYS A 48 -7.91 -7.19 0.54
CA LYS A 48 -7.64 -8.03 1.71
C LYS A 48 -6.39 -7.56 2.43
N SER A 49 -6.43 -7.57 3.76
CA SER A 49 -5.26 -7.29 4.59
C SER A 49 -4.28 -8.45 4.53
N LEU A 50 -3.00 -8.12 4.52
CA LEU A 50 -1.96 -9.02 5.02
C LEU A 50 -1.92 -8.92 6.54
N LEU A 51 -1.66 -10.05 7.20
CA LEU A 51 -1.24 -10.07 8.59
C LEU A 51 0.23 -9.65 8.61
N THR A 52 0.50 -8.38 8.91
CA THR A 52 1.86 -7.89 9.03
C THR A 52 2.46 -8.39 10.35
N PRO A 53 3.62 -9.08 10.34
CA PRO A 53 4.27 -9.50 11.57
C PRO A 53 4.72 -8.28 12.38
N ALA A 54 4.81 -8.43 13.71
CA ALA A 54 5.34 -7.39 14.59
C ALA A 54 6.85 -7.14 14.39
N ALA A 55 7.54 -8.06 13.72
CA ALA A 55 8.96 -7.98 13.37
C ALA A 55 9.16 -7.43 11.95
N ASP A 56 10.39 -6.97 11.68
CA ASP A 56 10.81 -6.50 10.36
C ASP A 56 10.60 -7.58 9.29
N LEU A 57 10.10 -7.15 8.13
CA LEU A 57 9.91 -8.02 6.97
C LEU A 57 11.27 -8.33 6.33
N THR A 58 11.49 -9.61 6.03
CA THR A 58 12.65 -10.08 5.27
C THR A 58 12.38 -10.01 3.77
N GLU A 59 13.44 -10.03 2.97
CA GLU A 59 13.36 -10.07 1.50
C GLU A 59 12.56 -11.28 1.03
N ASN A 60 12.86 -12.49 1.53
CA ASN A 60 12.12 -13.71 1.17
C ASN A 60 10.62 -13.64 1.51
N GLN A 61 10.27 -12.99 2.62
CA GLN A 61 8.86 -12.78 2.99
C GLN A 61 8.17 -11.84 2.01
N LEU A 62 8.80 -10.71 1.65
CA LEU A 62 8.25 -9.78 0.68
C LEU A 62 8.14 -10.43 -0.71
N GLU A 63 9.14 -11.20 -1.14
CA GLU A 63 9.11 -11.95 -2.39
C GLU A 63 7.93 -12.93 -2.41
N THR A 64 7.76 -13.71 -1.34
CA THR A 64 6.62 -14.65 -1.20
C THR A 64 5.27 -13.91 -1.19
N ILE A 65 5.18 -12.78 -0.49
CA ILE A 65 3.97 -11.96 -0.45
C ILE A 65 3.63 -11.45 -1.85
N LEU A 66 4.60 -10.86 -2.55
CA LEU A 66 4.40 -10.28 -3.88
C LEU A 66 4.07 -11.35 -4.92
N ALA A 67 4.76 -12.50 -4.89
CA ALA A 67 4.51 -13.60 -5.81
C ALA A 67 3.08 -14.15 -5.69
N ASN A 68 2.56 -14.26 -4.47
CA ASN A 68 1.22 -14.81 -4.22
C ASN A 68 0.10 -13.78 -4.45
N ASN A 69 0.34 -12.52 -4.08
CA ASN A 69 -0.72 -11.52 -3.96
C ASN A 69 -0.65 -10.42 -5.01
N GLY A 70 0.46 -10.28 -5.72
CA GLY A 70 0.73 -9.14 -6.59
C GLY A 70 1.19 -7.91 -5.78
N PRO A 71 1.05 -6.70 -6.33
CA PRO A 71 1.51 -5.47 -5.68
C PRO A 71 0.72 -5.17 -4.41
N ILE A 72 1.39 -4.58 -3.42
CA ILE A 72 0.86 -4.36 -2.08
C ILE A 72 0.67 -2.87 -1.83
N TRP A 73 -0.55 -2.51 -1.44
CA TRP A 73 -0.90 -1.20 -0.89
C TRP A 73 -0.30 -1.11 0.50
N SER A 74 0.59 -0.13 0.74
CA SER A 74 1.35 -0.03 1.98
C SER A 74 1.21 1.35 2.60
N ALA A 75 0.71 1.40 3.84
CA ALA A 75 0.64 2.61 4.65
C ALA A 75 1.90 2.79 5.48
N GLY A 76 2.42 4.02 5.53
CA GLY A 76 3.60 4.33 6.31
C GLY A 76 3.87 5.82 6.46
N PHE A 77 4.98 6.11 7.11
CA PHE A 77 5.54 7.45 7.30
C PHE A 77 6.77 7.66 6.40
N TRP A 78 6.64 7.29 5.12
CA TRP A 78 7.71 7.16 4.13
C TRP A 78 8.68 8.36 4.14
N ASP A 79 8.15 9.56 3.93
CA ASP A 79 8.92 10.81 3.86
C ASP A 79 8.64 11.71 5.07
N GLY A 80 8.38 11.10 6.24
CA GLY A 80 8.11 11.81 7.50
C GLY A 80 6.64 12.22 7.70
N VAL A 81 5.78 11.97 6.71
CA VAL A 81 4.33 12.19 6.76
C VAL A 81 3.56 10.92 6.44
N GLY A 82 2.35 10.81 6.97
CA GLY A 82 1.46 9.69 6.66
C GLY A 82 1.13 9.65 5.17
N HIS A 83 1.51 8.57 4.51
CA HIS A 83 1.38 8.42 3.06
C HIS A 83 1.21 6.95 2.67
N ILE A 84 0.63 6.73 1.50
CA ILE A 84 0.35 5.39 0.97
C ILE A 84 1.12 5.23 -0.33
N VAL A 85 1.86 4.13 -0.44
CA VAL A 85 2.60 3.75 -1.63
C VAL A 85 2.25 2.32 -2.03
N VAL A 86 2.71 1.88 -3.20
CA VAL A 86 2.51 0.51 -3.68
C VAL A 86 3.85 -0.20 -3.80
N LEU A 87 4.08 -1.21 -2.98
CA LEU A 87 5.22 -2.12 -3.11
C LEU A 87 5.00 -3.05 -4.31
N THR A 88 5.94 -3.07 -5.25
CA THR A 88 5.84 -3.85 -6.50
C THR A 88 6.96 -4.87 -6.67
N GLY A 89 8.02 -4.80 -5.88
CA GLY A 89 9.17 -5.70 -5.99
C GLY A 89 10.08 -5.67 -4.77
N VAL A 90 10.94 -6.67 -4.68
CA VAL A 90 12.08 -6.73 -3.76
C VAL A 90 13.25 -7.46 -4.44
N ASP A 91 14.47 -6.96 -4.30
CA ASP A 91 15.71 -7.61 -4.79
C ASP A 91 16.94 -7.03 -4.09
N LYS A 92 17.88 -7.89 -3.66
CA LYS A 92 19.20 -7.52 -3.09
C LYS A 92 19.10 -6.46 -1.98
N GLY A 93 18.19 -6.66 -1.04
CA GLY A 93 17.96 -5.76 0.09
C GLY A 93 17.31 -4.42 -0.29
N ARG A 94 16.73 -4.30 -1.48
CA ARG A 94 15.97 -3.13 -1.94
C ARG A 94 14.52 -3.48 -2.21
N VAL A 95 13.65 -2.50 -2.07
CA VAL A 95 12.24 -2.56 -2.46
C VAL A 95 11.98 -1.62 -3.62
N PHE A 96 11.06 -2.04 -4.50
CA PHE A 96 10.59 -1.25 -5.63
C PHE A 96 9.18 -0.76 -5.32
N ILE A 97 8.97 0.54 -5.46
CA ILE A 97 7.77 1.22 -4.99
C ILE A 97 7.22 2.12 -6.09
N ASN A 98 5.91 2.03 -6.34
CA ASN A 98 5.17 3.06 -7.07
C ASN A 98 4.57 4.04 -6.06
N ASP A 99 5.09 5.26 -6.04
CA ASP A 99 4.56 6.35 -5.22
C ASP A 99 3.52 7.16 -6.02
N PRO A 100 2.28 7.32 -5.53
CA PRO A 100 1.25 8.11 -6.21
C PRO A 100 1.52 9.63 -6.20
N SER A 101 2.56 10.11 -5.52
CA SER A 101 2.98 11.50 -5.58
C SER A 101 3.50 11.85 -6.98
N PRO A 102 2.96 12.91 -7.63
CA PRO A 102 3.32 13.26 -9.00
C PRO A 102 4.78 13.73 -9.15
N THR A 103 5.44 14.09 -8.05
CA THR A 103 6.85 14.51 -8.05
C THR A 103 7.81 13.37 -7.71
N VAL A 104 7.31 12.19 -7.34
CA VAL A 104 8.14 11.03 -6.93
C VAL A 104 7.98 9.90 -7.94
N GLY A 105 6.76 9.38 -8.13
CA GLY A 105 6.51 8.26 -9.03
C GLY A 105 7.20 6.96 -8.59
N ALA A 106 7.76 6.21 -9.54
CA ALA A 106 8.49 4.98 -9.23
C ALA A 106 9.81 5.30 -8.51
N ARG A 107 10.08 4.62 -7.40
CA ARG A 107 11.32 4.75 -6.63
C ARG A 107 11.81 3.42 -6.09
N GLU A 108 13.10 3.38 -5.78
CA GLU A 108 13.76 2.28 -5.10
C GLU A 108 14.28 2.75 -3.74
N GLU A 109 14.11 1.92 -2.73
CA GLU A 109 14.58 2.20 -1.37
C GLU A 109 15.18 0.95 -0.74
N SER A 110 15.97 1.12 0.33
CA SER A 110 16.44 -0.05 1.08
C SER A 110 15.30 -0.74 1.82
N LEU A 111 15.38 -2.06 1.98
CA LEU A 111 14.44 -2.84 2.79
C LEU A 111 14.44 -2.36 4.25
N ALA A 112 15.60 -1.97 4.78
CA ALA A 112 15.72 -1.40 6.12
C ALA A 112 14.94 -0.09 6.26
N TRP A 113 15.04 0.80 5.26
CA TRP A 113 14.22 2.02 5.21
C TRP A 113 12.73 1.67 5.17
N TYR A 114 12.33 0.71 4.34
CA TYR A 114 10.92 0.31 4.23
C TYR A 114 10.36 -0.17 5.56
N ASN A 115 11.06 -1.08 6.26
CA ASN A 115 10.66 -1.58 7.57
C ASN A 115 10.58 -0.45 8.63
N ALA A 116 11.55 0.47 8.63
CA ALA A 116 11.57 1.58 9.57
C ALA A 116 10.44 2.60 9.34
N LYS A 117 9.91 2.70 8.11
CA LYS A 117 8.88 3.67 7.72
C LYS A 117 7.48 3.09 7.64
N LEU A 118 7.34 1.78 7.47
CA LEU A 118 6.04 1.10 7.44
C LEU A 118 5.26 1.43 8.72
N ALA A 119 3.97 1.75 8.58
CA ALA A 119 3.13 2.01 9.74
C ALA A 119 3.11 0.76 10.63
N LYS A 120 3.11 0.97 11.96
CA LYS A 120 3.23 -0.14 12.92
C LYS A 120 2.26 -1.28 12.57
N PRO A 121 2.73 -2.54 12.59
CA PRO A 121 1.95 -3.71 12.23
C PRO A 121 0.58 -3.74 12.94
N GLY A 122 -0.48 -3.88 12.15
CA GLY A 122 -1.87 -3.87 12.55
C GLY A 122 -2.77 -4.19 11.35
N ALA A 123 -4.07 -4.37 11.55
CA ALA A 123 -4.97 -4.66 10.44
C ALA A 123 -4.94 -3.53 9.39
N ASN A 124 -4.93 -3.92 8.11
CA ASN A 124 -5.07 -3.07 6.92
C ASN A 124 -3.93 -2.06 6.65
N VAL A 125 -2.75 -2.19 7.27
CA VAL A 125 -1.58 -1.36 6.90
C VAL A 125 -0.87 -1.85 5.63
N MET A 126 -1.04 -3.13 5.32
CA MET A 126 -0.62 -3.74 4.06
C MET A 126 -1.82 -4.49 3.48
N MET A 127 -2.21 -4.16 2.26
CA MET A 127 -3.39 -4.73 1.60
C MET A 127 -3.10 -5.10 0.15
N TYR A 128 -3.84 -6.07 -0.38
CA TYR A 128 -3.72 -6.51 -1.77
C TYR A 128 -5.09 -6.74 -2.39
N MET A 129 -5.14 -6.76 -3.72
CA MET A 129 -6.32 -7.21 -4.45
C MET A 129 -6.22 -8.72 -4.69
N PRO A 130 -7.14 -9.54 -4.16
CA PRO A 130 -7.16 -10.98 -4.43
C PRO A 130 -7.36 -11.28 -5.92
N ALA A 131 -6.90 -12.47 -6.34
CA ALA A 131 -7.12 -12.99 -7.68
C ALA A 131 -8.61 -13.35 -7.93
#